data_AF-A0A7S2D5V5-F1
#
_entry.id   AF-A0A7S2D5V5-F1
#
_cell.length_a   1.000
_cell.length_b   1.000
_cell.length_c   1.000
_cell.angle_alpha   90.00
_cell.angle_beta   90.00
_cell.angle_gamma   90.00
#
_symmetry.space_group_name_H-M   'P 1'
#
loop_
_entity.id
_entity.type
_entity.pdbx_description
1 polymer ?
#
loop_
_entity_poly.entity_id
_entity_poly.type
_entity_poly.pdbx_seq_one_letter_code
_entity_poly.pdbx_strand_id
1 'polypeptide(L)'
;GAATVQPLCWGEVRGKPAYQAPEMHEIGPYDPCLADAFSLGVLLYGMAAKGYPWEATKVGACELFDECLALGTRTFLERRRTGAGVAAGSSRLISQVLSPGLLDLLELLLQPRPC
;
A
#
# COMPACT_ATOMS: atom_id res chain seq x y z
N GLY A 1 5.24 3.53 20.30
CA GLY A 1 4.43 2.42 19.79
C GLY A 1 4.70 1.21 20.65
N ALA A 2 3.67 0.53 21.13
CA ALA A 2 3.85 -0.76 21.80
C ALA A 2 3.95 -1.82 20.69
N ALA A 3 5.11 -2.48 20.58
CA ALA A 3 5.28 -3.65 19.74
C ALA A 3 4.52 -4.80 20.43
N THR A 4 3.30 -5.08 19.95
CA THR A 4 2.51 -6.20 20.44
C THR A 4 3.09 -7.48 19.84
N VAL A 5 3.65 -8.36 20.66
CA VAL A 5 4.23 -9.66 20.24
C VAL A 5 3.15 -10.76 20.15
N GLN A 6 1.89 -10.37 19.96
CA GLN A 6 0.79 -11.34 19.84
C GLN A 6 0.80 -11.92 18.42
N PRO A 7 0.60 -13.23 18.27
CA PRO A 7 0.61 -13.87 16.95
C PRO A 7 -0.55 -13.41 16.07
N LEU A 8 -1.63 -12.88 16.68
CA LEU A 8 -2.80 -12.37 15.99
C LEU A 8 -3.38 -11.18 16.78
N CYS A 9 -3.78 -10.14 16.05
CA CYS A 9 -4.49 -8.97 16.56
C CYS A 9 -5.97 -9.05 16.19
N TRP A 10 -6.87 -8.60 17.07
CA TRP A 10 -8.33 -8.63 16.85
C TRP A 10 -8.93 -7.23 16.88
N GLY A 11 -9.80 -6.93 15.91
CA GLY A 11 -10.83 -5.89 16.03
C GLY A 11 -10.34 -4.45 16.20
N GLU A 12 -9.05 -4.18 16.03
CA GLU A 12 -8.49 -2.84 16.21
C GLU A 12 -7.73 -2.38 14.97
N VAL A 13 -8.40 -1.52 14.19
CA VAL A 13 -7.77 -0.71 13.14
C VAL A 13 -6.88 0.33 13.82
N ARG A 14 -5.59 0.34 13.51
CA ARG A 14 -4.60 1.23 14.13
C ARG A 14 -3.72 1.91 13.08
N GLY A 15 -3.14 3.05 13.43
CA GLY A 15 -2.26 3.81 12.52
C GLY A 15 -3.01 4.76 11.60
N LYS A 16 -2.30 5.38 10.65
CA LYS A 16 -2.88 6.34 9.70
C LYS A 16 -3.56 5.58 8.53
N PRO A 17 -4.73 6.03 8.02
CA PRO A 17 -5.51 5.29 7.02
C PRO A 17 -4.74 4.79 5.79
N ALA A 18 -3.81 5.58 5.25
CA ALA A 18 -3.03 5.18 4.07
C ALA A 18 -2.05 4.01 4.34
N TYR A 19 -1.65 3.79 5.59
CA TYR A 19 -0.72 2.75 6.01
C TYR A 19 -1.42 1.53 6.60
N GLN A 20 -2.71 1.63 6.94
CA GLN A 20 -3.47 0.50 7.48
C GLN A 20 -3.49 -0.63 6.46
N ALA A 21 -3.22 -1.85 6.89
CA ALA A 21 -3.34 -3.01 6.01
C ALA A 21 -4.82 -3.36 5.81
N PRO A 22 -5.23 -3.81 4.61
CA PRO A 22 -6.63 -4.04 4.28
C PRO A 22 -7.31 -5.08 5.20
N GLU A 23 -6.56 -6.11 5.61
CA GLU A 23 -7.03 -7.14 6.53
C GLU A 23 -7.40 -6.59 7.92
N MET A 24 -6.87 -5.42 8.31
CA MET A 24 -7.30 -4.74 9.55
C MET A 24 -8.76 -4.30 9.49
N HIS A 25 -9.33 -4.13 8.29
CA HIS A 25 -10.72 -3.71 8.08
C HIS A 25 -11.69 -4.87 7.92
N GLU A 26 -11.20 -6.10 7.86
CA GLU A 26 -12.01 -7.30 7.77
C GLU A 26 -12.48 -7.78 9.15
N ILE A 27 -13.50 -8.66 9.17
CA ILE A 27 -13.96 -9.29 10.41
C ILE A 27 -13.06 -10.49 10.69
N GLY A 28 -12.17 -10.37 11.67
CA GLY A 28 -11.36 -11.49 12.12
C GLY A 28 -10.03 -11.06 12.74
N PRO A 29 -9.22 -12.05 13.14
CA PRO A 29 -7.83 -11.80 13.50
C PRO A 29 -6.97 -11.49 12.27
N TYR A 30 -5.94 -10.66 12.44
CA TYR A 30 -4.90 -10.44 11.43
C TYR A 30 -3.50 -10.60 12.03
N ASP A 31 -2.52 -10.90 11.18
CA ASP A 31 -1.10 -10.98 11.57
C ASP A 31 -0.49 -9.56 11.58
N PRO A 32 -0.03 -9.05 12.74
CA PRO A 32 0.55 -7.71 12.81
C PRO A 32 1.87 -7.58 12.03
N CYS A 33 2.64 -8.65 11.86
CA CYS A 33 3.88 -8.61 11.08
C CYS A 33 3.59 -8.44 9.58
N LEU A 34 2.54 -9.07 9.06
CA LEU A 34 2.10 -8.88 7.67
C LEU A 34 1.54 -7.48 7.46
N ALA A 35 0.79 -6.96 8.45
CA ALA A 35 0.28 -5.60 8.39
C ALA A 35 1.39 -4.53 8.46
N ASP A 36 2.45 -4.78 9.23
CA ASP A 36 3.65 -3.94 9.25
C ASP A 36 4.42 -4.03 7.92
N ALA A 37 4.50 -5.21 7.29
CA ALA A 37 5.10 -5.39 5.97
C ALA A 37 4.33 -4.61 4.89
N PHE A 38 3.00 -4.60 4.96
CA PHE A 38 2.16 -3.77 4.09
C PHE A 38 2.44 -2.27 4.30
N SER A 39 2.49 -1.83 5.56
CA SER A 39 2.82 -0.46 5.94
C SER A 39 4.20 -0.04 5.40
N LEU A 40 5.17 -0.96 5.40
CA LEU A 40 6.50 -0.75 4.82
C LEU A 40 6.44 -0.57 3.30
N GLY A 41 5.60 -1.33 2.60
CA GLY A 41 5.34 -1.13 1.17
C GLY A 41 4.82 0.27 0.86
N VAL A 42 3.87 0.77 1.66
CA VAL A 42 3.33 2.14 1.52
C VAL A 42 4.42 3.19 1.75
N LEU A 43 5.28 2.97 2.75
CA LEU A 43 6.41 3.86 3.03
C LEU A 43 7.42 3.89 1.88
N LEU A 44 7.83 2.73 1.36
CA LEU A 44 8.76 2.60 0.24
C LEU A 44 8.20 3.28 -1.01
N TYR A 45 6.92 3.05 -1.31
CA TYR A 45 6.22 3.75 -2.38
C TYR A 45 6.26 5.27 -2.15
N GLY A 46 5.98 5.73 -0.93
CA GLY A 46 6.04 7.15 -0.55
C GLY A 46 7.38 7.81 -0.83
N MET A 47 8.47 7.13 -0.46
CA MET A 47 9.84 7.60 -0.72
C MET A 47 10.17 7.63 -2.22
N ALA A 48 9.70 6.63 -2.96
CA ALA A 48 9.95 6.47 -4.39
C ALA A 48 9.13 7.42 -5.28
N ALA A 49 7.85 7.60 -4.97
CA ALA A 49 6.88 8.30 -5.82
C ALA A 49 6.49 9.70 -5.30
N LYS A 50 7.00 10.09 -4.12
CA LYS A 50 6.69 11.36 -3.43
C LYS A 50 5.19 11.56 -3.17
N GLY A 51 4.51 10.49 -2.75
CA GLY A 51 3.09 10.50 -2.44
C GLY A 51 2.61 9.12 -2.02
N TYR A 52 1.41 9.03 -1.46
CA TYR A 52 0.83 7.73 -1.09
C TYR A 52 0.28 7.00 -2.32
N PRO A 53 0.24 5.66 -2.30
CA PRO A 53 -0.45 4.90 -3.33
C PRO A 53 -1.98 5.10 -3.25
N TRP A 54 -2.51 5.34 -2.05
CA TRP A 54 -3.93 5.57 -1.74
C TRP A 54 -4.08 6.37 -0.44
N GLU A 55 -5.31 6.83 -0.15
CA GLU A 55 -5.62 7.56 1.08
C GLU A 55 -6.14 6.66 2.20
N ALA A 56 -6.78 5.54 1.85
CA ALA A 56 -7.30 4.54 2.76
C ALA A 56 -7.36 3.17 2.08
N THR A 57 -7.33 2.09 2.87
CA THR A 57 -7.35 0.68 2.41
C THR A 57 -8.63 -0.05 2.78
N LYS A 58 -9.61 0.66 3.35
CA LYS A 58 -10.96 0.13 3.50
C LYS A 58 -11.65 0.13 2.13
N VAL A 59 -12.21 -1.02 1.74
CA VAL A 59 -12.96 -1.16 0.47
C VAL A 59 -14.05 -0.10 0.37
N GLY A 60 -14.10 0.60 -0.76
CA GLY A 60 -15.04 1.70 -1.03
C GLY A 60 -14.69 3.04 -0.40
N ALA A 61 -13.57 3.14 0.35
CA ALA A 61 -13.12 4.40 0.95
C ALA A 61 -12.10 5.15 0.09
N CYS A 62 -11.48 4.52 -0.90
CA CYS A 62 -10.51 5.14 -1.80
C CYS A 62 -10.54 4.50 -3.19
N GLU A 63 -10.85 5.30 -4.22
CA GLU A 63 -10.93 4.82 -5.60
C GLU A 63 -9.63 4.19 -6.10
N LEU A 64 -8.47 4.72 -5.67
CA LEU A 64 -7.16 4.17 -6.05
C LEU A 64 -6.92 2.78 -5.44
N PHE A 65 -7.39 2.57 -4.21
CA PHE A 65 -7.29 1.27 -3.57
C PHE A 65 -8.26 0.27 -4.21
N ASP A 66 -9.49 0.71 -4.51
CA ASP A 66 -10.47 -0.12 -5.22
C ASP A 66 -9.99 -0.48 -6.64
N GLU A 67 -9.33 0.43 -7.34
CA GLU A 67 -8.66 0.15 -8.62
C GLU A 67 -7.54 -0.88 -8.45
N CYS A 68 -6.72 -0.76 -7.41
CA CYS A 68 -5.67 -1.74 -7.08
C CYS A 68 -6.27 -3.13 -6.84
N LEU A 69 -7.38 -3.23 -6.10
CA LEU A 69 -8.12 -4.48 -5.89
C LEU A 69 -8.64 -5.08 -7.20
N ALA A 70 -9.14 -4.25 -8.11
CA ALA A 70 -9.74 -4.70 -9.36
C ALA A 70 -8.71 -5.10 -10.44
N LEU A 71 -7.59 -4.37 -10.53
CA LEU A 71 -6.57 -4.56 -11.58
C LEU A 71 -5.40 -5.45 -11.12
N GLY A 72 -5.23 -5.64 -9.81
CA GLY A 72 -4.04 -6.20 -9.20
C GLY A 72 -2.92 -5.18 -9.00
N THR A 73 -2.09 -5.43 -7.99
CA THR A 73 -1.02 -4.51 -7.54
C THR A 73 -0.04 -4.16 -8.64
N ARG A 74 0.37 -5.13 -9.48
CA ARG A 74 1.32 -4.89 -10.57
C ARG A 74 0.81 -3.89 -11.60
N THR A 75 -0.38 -4.15 -12.14
CA THR A 75 -1.03 -3.30 -13.12
C THR A 75 -1.26 -1.90 -12.57
N PHE A 76 -1.65 -1.81 -11.30
CA PHE A 76 -1.81 -0.55 -10.59
C PHE A 76 -0.49 0.25 -10.54
N LEU A 77 0.62 -0.38 -10.11
CA LEU A 77 1.93 0.27 -10.02
C LEU A 77 2.44 0.76 -11.38
N GLU A 78 2.23 -0.03 -12.44
CA GLU A 78 2.69 0.31 -13.79
C GLU A 78 1.95 1.51 -14.40
N ARG A 79 0.68 1.70 -14.05
CA ARG A 79 -0.14 2.83 -14.52
C ARG A 79 0.11 4.10 -13.73
N ARG A 80 0.72 3.99 -12.56
CA ARG A 80 0.84 5.09 -11.62
C ARG A 80 1.99 6.01 -11.99
N ARG A 81 1.80 7.31 -11.70
CA ARG A 81 2.79 8.35 -11.98
C ARG A 81 3.36 8.97 -10.71
N THR A 82 4.61 9.40 -10.80
CA THR A 82 5.32 10.10 -9.73
C THR A 82 4.78 11.51 -9.53
N GLY A 83 4.66 11.94 -8.27
CA GLY A 83 4.39 13.33 -7.89
C GLY A 83 2.91 13.72 -7.91
N ALA A 84 2.23 13.56 -6.79
CA ALA A 84 1.04 14.35 -6.49
C ALA A 84 1.48 15.79 -6.17
N GLY A 85 1.24 16.74 -7.07
CA GLY A 85 1.56 18.16 -6.86
C GLY A 85 2.78 18.71 -7.61
N VAL A 86 3.44 17.91 -8.47
CA VAL A 86 4.44 18.43 -9.42
C VAL A 86 3.71 18.91 -10.68
N ALA A 87 4.10 20.05 -11.26
CA ALA A 87 3.53 20.56 -12.51
C ALA A 87 3.42 19.41 -13.54
N ALA A 88 2.24 19.25 -14.14
CA ALA A 88 1.82 18.07 -14.91
C ALA A 88 2.82 17.60 -15.99
N GLY A 89 3.71 18.48 -16.46
CA GLY A 89 4.77 18.16 -17.42
C GLY A 89 5.97 17.34 -16.89
N SER A 90 6.13 17.15 -15.57
CA SER A 90 7.27 16.40 -14.99
C SER A 90 6.90 15.04 -14.37
N SER A 91 5.64 14.65 -14.46
CA SER A 91 5.14 13.40 -13.87
C SER A 91 5.47 12.20 -14.78
N ARG A 92 6.37 11.32 -14.33
CA ARG A 92 6.78 10.09 -15.04
C ARG A 92 6.03 8.88 -14.51
N LEU A 93 5.90 7.83 -15.31
CA LEU A 93 5.38 6.55 -14.82
C LEU A 93 6.37 5.96 -13.81
N ILE A 94 5.85 5.35 -12.75
CA ILE A 94 6.66 4.72 -11.71
C ILE A 94 7.50 3.59 -12.30
N SER A 95 6.97 2.85 -13.28
CA SER A 95 7.68 1.82 -14.03
C SER A 95 8.90 2.33 -14.82
N GLN A 96 8.96 3.63 -15.13
CA GLN A 96 10.09 4.25 -15.85
C GLN A 96 11.16 4.81 -14.90
N VAL A 97 10.85 4.91 -13.61
CA VAL A 97 11.73 5.53 -12.61
C VAL A 97 12.27 4.50 -11.63
N LEU A 98 11.47 3.50 -11.28
CA LEU A 98 11.87 2.44 -10.35
C LEU A 98 12.52 1.28 -11.09
N SER A 99 13.51 0.67 -10.44
CA SER A 99 14.11 -0.56 -10.94
C SER A 99 13.10 -1.71 -10.90
N PRO A 100 13.23 -2.72 -11.79
CA PRO A 100 12.36 -3.89 -11.76
C PRO A 100 12.29 -4.55 -10.38
N GLY A 101 13.44 -4.73 -9.71
CA GLY A 101 13.46 -5.35 -8.37
C GLY A 101 12.73 -4.54 -7.29
N LEU A 102 12.66 -3.21 -7.41
CA LEU A 102 11.86 -2.41 -6.49
C LEU A 102 10.36 -2.52 -6.80
N LEU A 103 9.98 -2.63 -8.08
CA LEU A 103 8.58 -2.89 -8.44
C LEU A 103 8.12 -4.25 -7.92
N ASP A 104 8.94 -5.29 -8.09
CA ASP A 104 8.62 -6.64 -7.61
C ASP A 104 8.50 -6.67 -6.08
N LEU A 105 9.39 -5.94 -5.37
CA LEU A 105 9.30 -5.78 -3.92
C LEU A 105 8.03 -5.03 -3.50
N LEU A 106 7.69 -3.94 -4.18
CA LEU A 106 6.46 -3.17 -3.90
C LEU A 106 5.21 -4.00 -4.19
N GLU A 107 5.21 -4.76 -5.28
CA GLU A 107 4.12 -5.67 -5.63
C GLU A 107 3.88 -6.69 -4.53
N LEU A 108 4.94 -7.28 -3.97
CA LEU A 108 4.86 -8.25 -2.88
C LEU A 108 4.41 -7.63 -1.55
N LEU A 109 4.92 -6.45 -1.20
CA LEU A 109 4.57 -5.80 0.06
C LEU A 109 3.16 -5.18 0.04
N LEU A 110 2.68 -4.74 -1.13
CA LEU A 110 1.39 -4.07 -1.30
C LEU A 110 0.27 -5.03 -1.75
N GLN A 111 0.42 -6.32 -1.51
CA GLN A 111 -0.62 -7.29 -1.84
C GLN A 111 -1.84 -7.08 -0.94
N PRO A 112 -3.06 -6.97 -1.49
CA PRO A 112 -4.26 -6.81 -0.69
C PRO A 112 -4.61 -8.02 0.17
N ARG A 113 -4.01 -9.18 -0.11
CA ARG A 113 -4.05 -10.36 0.73
C ARG A 113 -2.64 -10.94 0.81
N PRO A 114 -2.05 -11.01 2.00
CA PRO A 114 -0.76 -11.69 2.15
C PRO A 114 -0.95 -13.20 1.96
N CYS A 115 0.03 -13.84 1.33
CA CYS A 115 0.08 -15.29 1.09
C CYS A 115 0.79 -16.07 2.20
#